data_AF-A0A8H7LE04-F1
#
_entry.id   AF-A0A8H7LE04-F1
#
_cell.length_a   1.000
_cell.length_b   1.000
_cell.length_c   1.000
_cell.angle_alpha   90.00
_cell.angle_beta   90.00
_cell.angle_gamma   90.00
#
_symmetry.space_group_name_H-M   'P 1'
#
loop_
_entity.id
_entity.type
_entity.pdbx_description
1 polymer ?
#
loop_
_entity_poly.entity_id
_entity_poly.type
_entity_poly.pdbx_seq_one_letter_code
_entity_poly.pdbx_strand_id
1 'polypeptide(L)'
;MTATQQFADSVRIACAATPFQFYTFIAGDFNSTVDDAAYISLVAKPVQFPRWAHDKLIVSMNTFLWRMEDGRDHRTRPYSKTPETVKRVATLEHLHNRINARAISLYSVGYGSVDGENCQPITNEPWFSHWGTHSQELLDYIFVVTEWDGEASTKIESLTHFTQETQMRLMALLQMPSCENLGDRIVHSLD
;
A
#
# COMPACT_ATOMS: atom_id res chain seq x y z
N MET A 1 18.64 -5.66 22.76
CA MET A 1 18.16 -4.27 22.62
C MET A 1 18.88 -3.64 21.44
N THR A 2 18.15 -3.15 20.44
CA THR A 2 18.73 -2.41 19.31
C THR A 2 19.16 -1.01 19.75
N ALA A 3 20.05 -0.35 19.00
CA ALA A 3 20.46 1.03 19.28
C ALA A 3 19.25 2.00 19.30
N THR A 4 18.27 1.77 18.42
CA THR A 4 17.01 2.51 18.37
C THR A 4 16.18 2.31 19.63
N GLN A 5 16.14 1.09 20.19
CA GLN A 5 15.45 0.82 21.46
C GLN A 5 16.16 1.54 22.63
N GLN A 6 17.50 1.52 22.68
CA GLN A 6 18.25 2.25 23.71
C GLN A 6 18.04 3.77 23.65
N PHE A 7 18.01 4.34 22.44
CA PHE A 7 17.73 5.76 22.26
C PHE A 7 16.29 6.10 22.65
N ALA A 8 15.30 5.28 22.27
CA ALA A 8 13.90 5.48 22.63
C ALA A 8 13.72 5.48 24.15
N ASP A 9 14.31 4.50 24.84
CA ASP A 9 14.22 4.39 26.29
C ASP A 9 14.95 5.55 27.00
N SER A 10 16.07 6.01 26.45
CA SER A 10 16.77 7.19 26.98
C SER A 10 15.93 8.47 26.85
N VAL A 11 15.23 8.67 25.73
CA VAL A 11 14.31 9.79 25.53
C VAL A 11 13.11 9.69 26.49
N ARG A 12 12.54 8.49 26.67
CA ARG A 12 11.45 8.27 27.66
C ARG A 12 11.87 8.72 29.05
N ILE A 13 13.04 8.26 29.50
CA ILE A 13 13.59 8.59 30.81
C ILE A 13 13.85 10.10 30.93
N ALA A 14 14.45 10.71 29.91
CA ALA A 14 14.81 12.12 29.92
C ALA A 14 13.60 13.08 29.88
N CYS A 15 12.54 12.71 29.15
CA CYS A 15 11.38 13.58 28.93
C CYS A 15 10.20 13.31 29.87
N ALA A 16 10.30 12.35 30.80
CA ALA A 16 9.18 11.86 31.62
C ALA A 16 7.92 11.56 30.78
N ALA A 17 8.12 11.17 29.52
CA ALA A 17 7.04 10.93 28.57
C ALA A 17 6.43 9.55 28.81
N THR A 18 5.14 9.40 28.47
CA THR A 18 4.55 8.08 28.19
C THR A 18 5.41 7.31 27.19
N PRO A 19 5.26 5.96 27.05
CA PRO A 19 6.14 5.16 26.20
C PRO A 19 6.34 5.78 24.81
N PHE A 20 7.51 6.38 24.58
CA PHE A 20 7.89 7.04 23.33
C PHE A 20 8.32 5.98 22.32
N GLN A 21 7.62 5.86 21.20
CA GLN A 21 7.95 4.92 20.13
C GLN A 21 8.40 5.69 18.90
N PHE A 22 9.49 5.27 18.27
CA PHE A 22 9.87 5.83 16.99
C PHE A 22 8.85 5.40 15.94
N TYR A 23 8.22 6.38 15.31
CA TYR A 23 7.35 6.15 14.17
C TYR A 23 8.19 5.67 12.99
N THR A 24 7.72 4.60 12.34
CA THR A 24 8.28 4.16 11.07
C THR A 24 7.32 4.55 9.97
N PHE A 25 7.76 5.43 9.08
CA PHE A 25 6.99 5.79 7.89
C PHE A 25 7.64 5.18 6.66
N ILE A 26 6.82 4.82 5.68
CA ILE A 26 7.27 4.47 4.35
C ILE A 26 6.46 5.33 3.38
N ALA A 27 7.14 6.09 2.54
CA ALA A 27 6.50 6.97 1.58
C ALA A 27 7.26 7.01 0.27
N GLY A 28 6.54 7.30 -0.82
CA GLY A 28 7.09 7.42 -2.16
C GLY A 28 6.19 6.78 -3.21
N ASP A 29 6.74 6.60 -4.41
CA ASP A 29 6.12 5.90 -5.52
C ASP A 29 6.32 4.37 -5.38
N PHE A 30 5.21 3.66 -5.20
CA PHE A 30 5.18 2.19 -5.03
C PHE A 30 4.95 1.44 -6.34
N ASN A 31 4.66 2.13 -7.46
CA ASN A 31 4.27 1.52 -8.73
C ASN A 31 3.21 0.41 -8.57
N SER A 32 2.28 0.62 -7.65
CA SER A 32 1.25 -0.31 -7.22
C SER A 32 0.00 0.48 -6.93
N THR A 33 -1.14 0.02 -7.42
CA THR A 33 -2.45 0.55 -7.07
C THR A 33 -3.02 -0.17 -5.84
N VAL A 34 -4.17 0.31 -5.34
CA VAL A 34 -4.83 -0.26 -4.15
C VAL A 34 -5.29 -1.71 -4.32
N ASP A 35 -5.47 -2.16 -5.57
CA ASP A 35 -5.93 -3.52 -5.90
C ASP A 35 -4.78 -4.51 -6.08
N ASP A 36 -3.54 -4.02 -6.08
CA ASP A 36 -2.37 -4.85 -6.31
C ASP A 36 -1.90 -5.52 -5.03
N ALA A 37 -1.35 -6.72 -5.20
CA ALA A 37 -0.90 -7.54 -4.08
C ALA A 37 0.15 -6.84 -3.20
N ALA A 38 0.98 -5.95 -3.77
CA ALA A 38 1.97 -5.20 -3.01
C ALA A 38 1.31 -4.27 -1.98
N TYR A 39 0.33 -3.47 -2.40
CA TYR A 39 -0.47 -2.63 -1.51
C TYR A 39 -1.21 -3.47 -0.46
N ILE A 40 -1.94 -4.50 -0.91
CA ILE A 40 -2.73 -5.38 -0.03
C ILE A 40 -1.85 -6.04 1.04
N SER A 41 -0.63 -6.46 0.68
CA SER A 41 0.31 -7.10 1.61
C SER A 41 0.80 -6.19 2.74
N LEU A 42 0.73 -4.88 2.52
CA LEU A 42 1.09 -3.86 3.51
C LEU A 42 -0.09 -3.55 4.43
N VAL A 43 -1.28 -3.29 3.87
CA VAL A 43 -2.40 -2.71 4.63
C VAL A 43 -3.40 -3.72 5.20
N ALA A 44 -3.52 -4.90 4.59
CA ALA A 44 -4.48 -5.91 5.01
C ALA A 44 -3.81 -7.03 5.79
N LYS A 45 -4.30 -7.31 6.99
CA LYS A 45 -3.87 -8.46 7.80
C LYS A 45 -5.06 -9.25 8.36
N PRO A 46 -4.97 -10.59 8.44
CA PRO A 46 -4.03 -11.42 7.68
C PRO A 46 -4.22 -11.21 6.17
N VAL A 47 -3.13 -11.27 5.42
CA VAL A 47 -3.12 -11.23 3.96
C VAL A 47 -3.86 -12.44 3.42
N GLN A 48 -4.91 -12.15 2.66
CA GLN A 48 -5.59 -13.09 1.78
C GLN A 48 -5.86 -12.36 0.49
N PHE A 49 -5.21 -12.76 -0.60
CA PHE A 49 -5.36 -12.05 -1.85
C PHE A 49 -6.74 -12.31 -2.45
N PRO A 50 -7.49 -11.25 -2.85
CA PRO A 50 -8.68 -11.44 -3.66
C PRO A 50 -8.31 -12.11 -4.98
N ARG A 51 -9.29 -12.77 -5.61
CA ARG A 51 -9.07 -13.55 -6.84
C ARG A 51 -8.32 -12.76 -7.91
N TRP A 52 -8.64 -11.48 -8.11
CA TRP A 52 -7.96 -10.65 -9.12
C TRP A 52 -6.48 -10.44 -8.80
N ALA A 53 -6.12 -10.14 -7.55
CA ALA A 53 -4.74 -9.89 -7.14
C ALA A 53 -3.93 -11.18 -7.20
N HIS A 54 -4.56 -12.29 -6.81
CA HIS A 54 -3.99 -13.62 -6.97
C HIS A 54 -3.71 -13.95 -8.44
N ASP A 55 -4.67 -13.68 -9.35
CA ASP A 55 -4.51 -13.95 -10.78
C ASP A 55 -3.44 -13.02 -11.41
N LYS A 56 -3.38 -11.73 -11.05
CA LYS A 56 -2.31 -10.81 -11.48
C LYS A 56 -0.93 -11.28 -11.01
N LEU A 57 -0.80 -11.71 -9.75
CA LEU A 57 0.45 -12.25 -9.21
C LEU A 57 0.92 -13.46 -10.00
N ILE A 58 0.02 -14.40 -10.32
CA ILE A 58 0.36 -15.58 -11.12
C ILE A 58 0.92 -15.18 -12.48
N VAL A 59 0.26 -14.24 -13.17
CA VAL A 59 0.72 -13.75 -14.48
C VAL A 59 2.10 -13.11 -14.37
N SER A 60 2.32 -12.28 -13.34
CA SER A 60 3.61 -11.63 -13.08
C SER A 60 4.71 -12.66 -12.83
N MET A 61 4.47 -13.64 -11.95
CA MET A 61 5.42 -14.71 -11.63
C MET A 61 5.77 -15.54 -12.86
N ASN A 62 4.77 -15.96 -13.64
CA ASN A 62 4.98 -16.70 -14.86
C ASN A 62 5.80 -15.91 -15.88
N THR A 63 5.46 -14.64 -16.09
CA THR A 63 6.19 -13.77 -17.03
C THR A 63 7.65 -13.66 -16.64
N PHE A 64 7.94 -13.52 -15.34
CA PHE A 64 9.29 -13.52 -14.82
C PHE A 64 10.01 -14.86 -15.06
N LEU A 65 9.37 -15.99 -14.70
CA LEU A 65 9.96 -17.32 -14.88
C LEU A 65 10.26 -17.64 -16.34
N TRP A 66 9.33 -17.38 -17.26
CA TRP A 66 9.55 -17.61 -18.69
C TRP A 66 10.66 -16.72 -19.24
N ARG A 67 10.74 -15.47 -18.80
CA ARG A 67 11.85 -14.58 -19.17
C ARG A 67 13.19 -15.12 -18.66
N MET A 68 13.22 -15.73 -17.49
CA MET A 68 14.42 -16.39 -16.95
C MET A 68 14.82 -17.64 -17.75
N GLU A 69 13.85 -18.35 -18.34
CA GLU A 69 14.09 -19.55 -19.14
C GLU A 69 14.67 -19.26 -20.53
N ASP A 70 14.11 -18.27 -21.25
CA ASP A 70 14.46 -18.04 -22.67
C ASP A 70 14.83 -16.59 -23.03
N GLY A 71 14.87 -15.68 -22.06
CA GLY A 71 15.27 -14.29 -22.24
C GLY A 71 14.25 -13.39 -22.94
N ARG A 72 13.08 -13.90 -23.35
CA ARG A 72 12.07 -13.13 -24.09
C ARG A 72 11.04 -12.48 -23.18
N ASP A 73 10.42 -11.41 -23.67
CA ASP A 73 9.26 -10.80 -23.02
C ASP A 73 8.00 -11.60 -23.36
N HIS A 74 7.35 -12.15 -22.34
CA HIS A 74 6.15 -12.99 -22.47
C HIS A 74 4.90 -12.32 -21.91
N ARG A 75 4.88 -11.00 -21.75
CA ARG A 75 3.70 -10.24 -21.28
C ARG A 75 2.41 -10.51 -22.07
N THR A 76 2.53 -11.00 -23.30
CA THR A 76 1.40 -11.32 -24.20
C THR A 76 0.92 -12.77 -24.12
N ARG A 77 1.57 -13.63 -23.32
CA ARG A 77 1.15 -15.03 -23.18
C ARG A 77 -0.19 -15.13 -22.44
N PRO A 78 -1.06 -16.08 -22.81
CA PRO A 78 -2.32 -16.30 -22.13
C PRO A 78 -2.11 -16.71 -20.67
N TYR A 79 -3.05 -16.31 -19.82
CA TYR A 79 -3.10 -16.70 -18.41
C TYR A 79 -2.96 -18.23 -18.27
N SER A 80 -2.00 -18.69 -17.48
CA SER A 80 -1.85 -20.10 -17.14
C SER A 80 -1.63 -20.27 -15.63
N LYS A 81 -2.51 -21.04 -15.00
CA LYS A 81 -2.43 -21.37 -13.58
C LYS A 81 -1.75 -22.72 -13.43
N THR A 82 -0.50 -22.75 -12.98
CA THR A 82 0.21 -23.99 -12.69
C THR A 82 0.09 -24.33 -11.20
N PRO A 83 0.12 -25.62 -10.81
CA PRO A 83 0.15 -25.98 -9.39
C PRO A 83 1.31 -25.31 -8.62
N GLU A 84 2.44 -25.09 -9.30
CA GLU A 84 3.59 -24.43 -8.72
C GLU A 84 3.35 -22.95 -8.42
N THR A 85 2.78 -22.18 -9.36
CA THR A 85 2.55 -20.74 -9.12
C THR A 85 1.48 -20.53 -8.05
N VAL A 86 0.46 -21.36 -8.00
CA VAL A 86 -0.53 -21.38 -6.90
C VAL A 86 0.14 -21.62 -5.56
N LYS A 87 1.03 -22.61 -5.48
CA LYS A 87 1.79 -22.89 -4.26
C LYS A 87 2.68 -21.70 -3.86
N ARG A 88 3.28 -21.01 -4.83
CA ARG A 88 4.10 -19.81 -4.58
C ARG A 88 3.27 -18.65 -4.05
N VAL A 89 2.08 -18.39 -4.59
CA VAL A 89 1.18 -17.35 -4.05
C VAL A 89 0.74 -17.67 -2.62
N ALA A 90 0.33 -18.91 -2.35
CA ALA A 90 0.01 -19.34 -0.98
C ALA A 90 1.20 -19.20 -0.02
N THR A 91 2.43 -19.42 -0.53
CA THR A 91 3.66 -19.19 0.26
C THR A 91 3.86 -17.70 0.56
N LEU A 92 3.57 -16.79 -0.38
CA LEU A 92 3.66 -15.35 -0.15
C LEU A 92 2.66 -14.89 0.92
N GLU A 93 1.40 -15.35 0.85
CA GLU A 93 0.39 -15.08 1.90
C GLU A 93 0.88 -15.57 3.26
N HIS A 94 1.39 -16.81 3.33
CA HIS A 94 1.92 -17.36 4.57
C HIS A 94 3.10 -16.55 5.12
N LEU A 95 4.04 -16.13 4.27
CA LEU A 95 5.20 -15.34 4.67
C LEU A 95 4.81 -13.95 5.18
N HIS A 96 3.91 -13.26 4.47
CA HIS A 96 3.42 -11.95 4.92
C HIS A 96 2.66 -12.04 6.25
N ASN A 97 1.96 -13.15 6.50
CA ASN A 97 1.23 -13.40 7.76
C ASN A 97 2.13 -13.80 8.93
N ARG A 98 3.45 -13.90 8.73
CA ARG A 98 4.43 -14.09 9.82
C ARG A 98 5.15 -12.80 10.22
N ILE A 99 4.90 -11.71 9.50
CA ILE A 99 5.46 -10.40 9.81
C ILE A 99 4.55 -9.75 10.85
N ASN A 100 5.06 -9.48 12.05
CA ASN A 100 4.36 -8.81 13.15
C ASN A 100 4.22 -7.29 12.95
N ALA A 101 3.97 -6.87 11.71
CA ALA A 101 3.83 -5.48 11.34
C ALA A 101 2.86 -5.34 10.16
N ARG A 102 2.21 -4.18 10.12
CA ARG A 102 1.34 -3.75 9.03
C ARG A 102 1.51 -2.25 8.78
N ALA A 103 1.06 -1.81 7.62
CA ALA A 103 1.02 -0.41 7.24
C ALA A 103 -0.41 0.13 7.38
N ILE A 104 -0.52 1.38 7.80
CA ILE A 104 -1.74 2.18 7.74
C ILE A 104 -1.51 3.26 6.70
N SER A 105 -2.33 3.29 5.64
CA SER A 105 -2.28 4.38 4.67
C SER A 105 -2.87 5.64 5.26
N LEU A 106 -2.10 6.74 5.28
CA LEU A 106 -2.61 8.02 5.75
C LEU A 106 -3.73 8.57 4.86
N TYR A 107 -3.68 8.24 3.56
CA TYR A 107 -4.76 8.59 2.64
C TYR A 107 -6.04 7.85 3.00
N SER A 108 -6.01 6.51 3.14
CA SER A 108 -7.18 5.72 3.57
C SER A 108 -7.84 6.26 4.85
N VAL A 109 -7.04 6.68 5.83
CA VAL A 109 -7.58 7.17 7.12
C VAL A 109 -8.14 8.60 7.03
N GLY A 110 -7.51 9.47 6.25
CA GLY A 110 -7.74 10.92 6.34
C GLY A 110 -8.30 11.60 5.09
N TYR A 111 -8.09 11.04 3.89
CA TYR A 111 -8.26 11.80 2.65
C TYR A 111 -9.73 12.13 2.35
N GLY A 112 -10.67 11.26 2.72
CA GLY A 112 -12.11 11.56 2.63
C GLY A 112 -12.58 12.78 3.43
N SER A 113 -11.82 13.22 4.44
CA SER A 113 -12.11 14.47 5.17
C SER A 113 -11.58 15.72 4.45
N VAL A 114 -10.67 15.53 3.48
CA VAL A 114 -10.12 16.61 2.65
C VAL A 114 -10.96 16.80 1.40
N ASP A 115 -11.23 15.72 0.67
CA ASP A 115 -12.00 15.77 -0.58
C ASP A 115 -12.74 14.43 -0.79
N GLY A 116 -13.94 14.33 -0.22
CA GLY A 116 -14.75 13.11 -0.28
C GLY A 116 -15.24 12.74 -1.68
N GLU A 117 -15.30 13.69 -2.61
CA GLU A 117 -15.69 13.43 -4.01
C GLU A 117 -14.51 12.87 -4.81
N ASN A 118 -13.29 13.32 -4.52
CA ASN A 118 -12.06 12.80 -5.12
C ASN A 118 -11.51 11.54 -4.40
N CYS A 119 -12.37 10.78 -3.72
CA CYS A 119 -12.02 9.55 -3.01
C CYS A 119 -12.58 8.29 -3.67
N GLN A 120 -11.82 7.21 -3.59
CA GLN A 120 -12.29 5.87 -3.89
C GLN A 120 -13.24 5.39 -2.78
N PRO A 121 -14.42 4.84 -3.15
CA PRO A 121 -15.48 4.55 -2.18
C PRO A 121 -15.15 3.43 -1.19
N ILE A 122 -14.25 2.51 -1.57
CA ILE A 122 -13.93 1.32 -0.76
C ILE A 122 -12.73 1.56 0.15
N THR A 123 -11.73 2.29 -0.33
CA THR A 123 -10.43 2.44 0.35
C THR A 123 -10.26 3.82 0.99
N ASN A 124 -11.10 4.80 0.63
CA ASN A 124 -11.01 6.20 1.06
C ASN A 124 -9.68 6.87 0.65
N GLU A 125 -9.06 6.31 -0.40
CA GLU A 125 -7.84 6.78 -1.04
C GLU A 125 -8.17 7.78 -2.16
N PRO A 126 -7.28 8.71 -2.53
CA PRO A 126 -7.47 9.52 -3.74
C PRO A 126 -7.59 8.65 -5.01
N TRP A 127 -8.24 9.17 -6.05
CA TRP A 127 -8.32 8.45 -7.33
C TRP A 127 -6.95 8.29 -7.99
N PHE A 128 -6.09 9.30 -7.91
CA PHE A 128 -4.76 9.25 -8.50
C PHE A 128 -3.77 10.17 -7.77
N SER A 129 -2.49 9.80 -7.88
CA SER A 129 -1.34 10.66 -7.60
C SER A 129 -0.46 10.83 -8.84
N HIS A 130 -0.59 9.90 -9.80
CA HIS A 130 0.08 9.92 -11.08
C HIS A 130 -0.89 10.30 -12.20
N TRP A 131 -0.47 11.25 -13.04
CA TRP A 131 -1.21 11.68 -14.23
C TRP A 131 -0.35 11.52 -15.49
N GLY A 132 -0.47 10.38 -16.14
CA GLY A 132 0.27 10.03 -17.35
C GLY A 132 -0.58 10.07 -18.62
N THR A 133 0.07 9.96 -19.77
CA THR A 133 -0.61 9.82 -21.08
C THR A 133 -1.42 8.54 -21.19
N HIS A 134 -0.97 7.47 -20.52
CA HIS A 134 -1.53 6.13 -20.65
C HIS A 134 -2.33 5.68 -19.43
N SER A 135 -2.05 6.19 -18.24
CA SER A 135 -2.75 5.82 -17.02
C SER A 135 -2.95 7.00 -16.07
N GLN A 136 -4.00 6.89 -15.27
CA GLN A 136 -4.26 7.73 -14.11
C GLN A 136 -4.48 6.80 -12.94
N GLU A 137 -3.51 6.76 -12.04
CA GLU A 137 -3.43 5.75 -10.99
C GLU A 137 -2.90 6.40 -9.71
N LEU A 138 -3.32 5.85 -8.57
CA LEU A 138 -2.70 6.14 -7.30
C LEU A 138 -1.49 5.24 -7.14
N LEU A 139 -0.29 5.84 -7.13
CA LEU A 139 0.99 5.14 -7.02
C LEU A 139 1.84 5.65 -5.85
N ASP A 140 1.58 6.88 -5.42
CA ASP A 140 2.28 7.53 -4.32
C ASP A 140 1.51 7.35 -3.02
N TYR A 141 2.19 6.89 -1.98
CA TYR A 141 1.58 6.64 -0.68
C TYR A 141 2.42 7.22 0.45
N ILE A 142 1.75 7.45 1.57
CA ILE A 142 2.37 7.71 2.87
C ILE A 142 1.79 6.71 3.85
N PHE A 143 2.61 5.79 4.31
CA PHE A 143 2.24 4.75 5.27
C PHE A 143 2.86 5.02 6.63
N VAL A 144 2.11 4.69 7.68
CA VAL A 144 2.62 4.48 9.05
C VAL A 144 2.71 2.99 9.29
N VAL A 145 3.88 2.50 9.68
CA VAL A 145 4.07 1.09 10.06
C VAL A 145 3.83 0.95 11.55
N THR A 146 2.93 0.03 11.90
CA THR A 146 2.56 -0.33 13.27
C THR A 146 2.76 -1.82 13.50
N GLU A 147 2.85 -2.20 14.78
CA GLU A 147 2.87 -3.62 15.15
C GLU A 147 1.53 -4.26 14.80
N TRP A 148 1.58 -5.52 14.39
CA TRP A 148 0.39 -6.33 14.16
C TRP A 148 0.36 -7.48 15.18
N ASP A 149 -0.73 -7.57 15.91
CA ASP A 149 -0.96 -8.50 17.02
C ASP A 149 -1.50 -9.88 16.59
N GLY A 150 -1.81 -10.05 15.30
CA GLY A 150 -2.41 -11.26 14.74
C GLY A 150 -3.90 -11.14 14.45
N GLU A 151 -4.57 -10.07 14.91
CA GLU A 151 -6.01 -9.87 14.72
C GLU A 151 -6.34 -9.32 13.33
N ALA A 152 -7.56 -9.54 12.85
CA ALA A 152 -7.94 -9.07 11.53
C ALA A 152 -7.99 -7.53 11.46
N SER A 153 -7.14 -6.96 10.61
CA SER A 153 -7.12 -5.53 10.25
C SER A 153 -7.32 -5.39 8.74
N THR A 154 -8.58 -5.26 8.35
CA THR A 154 -9.04 -5.22 6.94
C THR A 154 -9.95 -4.04 6.62
N LYS A 155 -10.26 -3.20 7.60
CA LYS A 155 -11.17 -2.06 7.46
C LYS A 155 -10.39 -0.76 7.47
N ILE A 156 -10.94 0.26 6.81
CA ILE A 156 -10.48 1.63 6.94
C ILE A 156 -10.54 2.03 8.42
N GLU A 157 -9.43 2.53 8.94
CA GLU A 157 -9.37 3.03 10.30
C GLU A 157 -9.90 4.46 10.39
N SER A 158 -10.59 4.76 11.47
CA SER A 158 -10.93 6.15 11.78
C SER A 158 -9.69 6.92 12.26
N LEU A 159 -9.68 8.24 12.11
CA LEU A 159 -8.65 9.11 12.70
C LEU A 159 -8.47 8.89 14.20
N THR A 160 -9.56 8.60 14.92
CA THR A 160 -9.54 8.26 16.35
C THR A 160 -8.78 6.97 16.61
N HIS A 161 -9.08 5.91 15.85
CA HIS A 161 -8.40 4.63 15.94
C HIS A 161 -6.91 4.77 15.61
N PHE A 162 -6.60 5.43 14.49
CA PHE A 162 -5.23 5.75 14.09
C PHE A 162 -4.47 6.46 15.21
N THR A 163 -5.09 7.46 15.86
CA THR A 163 -4.45 8.20 16.97
C THR A 163 -4.20 7.33 18.19
N GLN A 164 -5.14 6.44 18.52
CA GLN A 164 -5.02 5.53 19.65
C GLN A 164 -3.92 4.49 19.41
N GLU A 165 -3.84 3.92 18.21
CA GLU A 165 -2.90 2.86 17.86
C GLU A 165 -1.49 3.40 17.66
N THR A 166 -1.34 4.51 16.95
CA THR A 166 -0.04 5.02 16.55
C THR A 166 0.51 6.10 17.46
N GLN A 167 -0.30 6.65 18.38
CA GLN A 167 -0.01 7.86 19.16
C GLN A 167 0.23 9.12 18.30
N MET A 168 -0.06 9.05 17.00
CA MET A 168 0.08 10.17 16.07
C MET A 168 -1.25 10.88 15.82
N ARG A 169 -1.18 12.17 15.53
CA ARG A 169 -2.32 12.91 14.99
C ARG A 169 -2.05 13.31 13.54
N LEU A 170 -2.90 12.86 12.62
CA LEU A 170 -2.91 13.38 11.26
C LEU A 170 -3.55 14.78 11.27
N MET A 171 -2.73 15.81 11.06
CA MET A 171 -3.16 17.21 11.16
C MET A 171 -3.87 17.70 9.90
N ALA A 172 -3.30 17.35 8.73
CA ALA A 172 -3.83 17.73 7.43
C ALA A 172 -3.22 16.83 6.34
N LEU A 173 -3.94 16.68 5.23
CA LEU A 173 -3.41 16.21 3.95
C LEU A 173 -3.63 17.31 2.92
N LEU A 174 -2.75 17.37 1.92
CA LEU A 174 -2.98 18.24 0.76
C LEU A 174 -4.05 17.62 -0.14
N GLN A 175 -4.95 18.45 -0.64
CA GLN A 175 -5.94 18.02 -1.63
C GLN A 175 -5.22 17.62 -2.93
N MET A 176 -5.52 16.42 -3.44
CA MET A 176 -5.03 15.97 -4.74
C MET A 176 -5.81 16.65 -5.87
N PRO A 177 -5.16 16.93 -7.01
CA PRO A 177 -5.87 17.43 -8.18
C PRO A 177 -7.01 16.48 -8.58
N SER A 178 -8.15 17.01 -9.01
CA SER A 178 -9.16 16.21 -9.70
C SER A 178 -8.87 16.18 -11.21
N CYS A 179 -9.57 15.31 -11.95
CA CYS A 179 -9.51 15.32 -13.41
C CYS A 179 -9.85 16.71 -14.00
N GLU A 180 -10.78 17.43 -13.37
CA GLU A 180 -11.19 18.76 -13.81
C GLU A 180 -10.08 19.80 -13.61
N ASN A 181 -9.30 19.67 -12.53
CA ASN A 181 -8.17 20.57 -12.24
C ASN A 181 -7.03 20.43 -13.25
N LEU A 182 -6.83 19.23 -13.79
CA LEU A 182 -5.72 18.91 -14.69
C LEU A 182 -6.07 19.14 -16.18
N GLY A 183 -7.36 19.33 -16.49
CA GLY A 183 -7.86 19.62 -17.83
C GLY A 183 -7.89 18.41 -18.76
N ASP A 184 -8.47 18.61 -19.95
CA ASP A 184 -8.48 17.59 -21.00
C ASP A 184 -7.04 17.28 -21.44
N ARG A 185 -6.77 15.99 -21.71
CA ARG A 185 -5.51 15.56 -22.30
C ARG A 185 -5.23 16.43 -23.53
N ILE A 186 -4.11 17.16 -23.54
CA ILE A 186 -3.56 17.70 -24.79
C ILE A 186 -3.15 16.46 -25.60
N VAL A 187 -4.10 15.97 -26.39
CA VAL A 187 -3.81 15.02 -27.46
C VAL A 187 -3.04 15.85 -28.47
N HIS A 188 -1.71 15.83 -28.38
CA HIS A 188 -0.93 16.16 -29.56
C HIS A 188 -1.29 15.10 -30.60
N SER A 189 -2.22 15.45 -31.49
CA SER A 189 -2.37 14.80 -32.78
C SER A 189 -1.00 14.89 -33.43
N LEU A 190 -0.31 13.74 -33.46
CA LEU A 190 0.83 13.57 -34.35
C LEU A 190 0.23 13.52 -35.76
N ASP A 191 0.17 14.69 -36.40
CA ASP A 191 0.19 14.80 -37.87
C ASP A 191 1.58 14.38 -38.39
#